data_AF-A0A511HGZ1-F1
#
_entry.id   AF-A0A511HGZ1-F1
#
_cell.length_a   1.000
_cell.length_b   1.000
_cell.length_c   1.000
_cell.angle_alpha   90.00
_cell.angle_beta   90.00
_cell.angle_gamma   90.00
#
_symmetry.space_group_name_H-M   'P 1'
#
loop_
_entity.id
_entity.type
_entity.pdbx_description
1 polymer ?
#
loop_
_entity_poly.entity_id
_entity_poly.type
_entity_poly.pdbx_seq_one_letter_code
_entity_poly.pdbx_strand_id
1 'polypeptide(L)'
;MKQRRLHLVLLDPQEVPYADTEYVLTVGRTEHCGRTAADGSLSHEVPGLAAGELLVKLSKPPAPPPRRSAPHATAKGTPPPYPPAVTDEDFPDATPAAASEPVTLRWALQLQSLPGFESDALRAAQERLHNLGYAIEGERGSPGASTKSAVRAFQRRHGLPETGQLADISRELIRLHDA
;
A
#
# COMPACT_ATOMS: atom_id res chain seq x y z
N MET A 1 2.40 -28.83 -15.04
CA MET A 1 2.42 -28.08 -13.77
C MET A 1 1.05 -27.47 -13.55
N LYS A 2 0.47 -27.56 -12.35
CA LYS A 2 -0.84 -26.95 -12.08
C LYS A 2 -0.66 -25.43 -12.02
N GLN A 3 -1.34 -24.71 -12.92
CA GLN A 3 -1.35 -23.25 -12.90
C GLN A 3 -2.26 -22.77 -11.75
N ARG A 4 -1.95 -21.61 -11.20
CA ARG A 4 -2.74 -20.93 -10.18
C ARG A 4 -3.08 -19.53 -10.67
N ARG A 5 -4.27 -19.05 -10.34
CA ARG A 5 -4.64 -17.67 -10.59
C ARG A 5 -4.06 -16.80 -9.48
N LEU A 6 -3.22 -15.84 -9.84
CA LEU A 6 -2.75 -14.79 -8.96
C LEU A 6 -3.57 -13.53 -9.23
N HIS A 7 -4.15 -12.96 -8.18
CA HIS A 7 -4.87 -11.69 -8.22
C HIS A 7 -4.20 -10.71 -7.26
N LEU A 8 -3.77 -9.55 -7.74
CA LEU A 8 -3.17 -8.49 -6.93
C LEU A 8 -3.92 -7.19 -7.18
N VAL A 9 -4.00 -6.36 -6.14
CA VAL A 9 -4.61 -5.02 -6.20
C VAL A 9 -3.59 -4.01 -5.68
N LEU A 10 -3.24 -3.03 -6.51
CA LEU A 10 -2.30 -1.97 -6.18
C LEU A 10 -3.05 -0.73 -5.70
N LEU A 11 -2.85 -0.37 -4.45
CA LEU A 11 -3.46 0.81 -3.81
C LEU A 11 -2.36 1.71 -3.24
N ASP A 12 -2.62 3.02 -3.19
CA ASP A 12 -1.81 3.98 -2.47
C ASP A 12 -2.09 3.93 -0.95
N PRO A 13 -1.34 4.67 -0.10
CA PRO A 13 -1.59 4.70 1.35
C PRO A 13 -2.96 5.26 1.75
N GLN A 14 -3.67 5.92 0.84
CA GLN A 14 -5.02 6.46 1.00
C GLN A 14 -6.08 5.54 0.37
N GLU A 15 -5.67 4.32 -0.02
CA GLU A 15 -6.51 3.29 -0.63
C GLU A 15 -7.05 3.65 -2.02
N VAL A 16 -6.42 4.62 -2.68
CA VAL A 16 -6.73 4.99 -4.07
C VAL A 16 -6.02 4.01 -5.00
N PRO A 17 -6.73 3.41 -5.98
CA PRO A 17 -6.12 2.45 -6.89
C PRO A 17 -5.10 3.07 -7.83
N TYR A 18 -3.97 2.40 -8.01
CA TYR A 18 -3.01 2.73 -9.06
C TYR A 18 -3.52 2.20 -10.39
N ALA A 19 -4.35 2.98 -11.08
CA ALA A 19 -4.89 2.65 -12.40
C ALA A 19 -3.88 2.88 -13.54
N ASP A 20 -4.02 2.13 -14.64
CA ASP A 20 -3.21 2.23 -15.88
C ASP A 20 -1.69 2.22 -15.61
N THR A 21 -1.28 1.53 -14.55
CA THR A 21 0.11 1.51 -14.09
C THR A 21 0.83 0.31 -14.68
N GLU A 22 1.97 0.55 -15.34
CA GLU A 22 2.76 -0.50 -15.97
C GLU A 22 3.42 -1.41 -14.94
N TYR A 23 3.34 -2.72 -15.18
CA TYR A 23 3.96 -3.73 -14.35
C TYR A 23 4.61 -4.84 -15.17
N VAL A 24 5.57 -5.50 -14.53
CA VAL A 24 6.20 -6.74 -14.96
C VAL A 24 6.16 -7.73 -13.80
N LEU A 25 5.47 -8.85 -13.98
CA LEU A 25 5.39 -9.93 -13.01
C LEU A 25 6.21 -11.12 -13.51
N THR A 26 7.21 -11.51 -12.74
CA THR A 26 8.11 -12.62 -13.06
C THR A 26 7.89 -13.75 -12.06
N VAL A 27 7.50 -14.93 -12.55
CA VAL A 27 7.31 -16.13 -11.72
C VAL A 27 8.11 -17.29 -12.32
N GLY A 28 9.29 -17.54 -11.75
CA GLY A 28 10.22 -18.53 -12.31
C GLY A 28 10.79 -18.09 -13.66
N ARG A 29 10.32 -18.71 -14.75
CA ARG A 29 10.74 -18.38 -16.13
C ARG A 29 9.64 -17.67 -16.94
N THR A 30 8.46 -17.48 -16.36
CA THR A 30 7.35 -16.79 -17.02
C THR A 30 7.37 -15.33 -16.62
N GLU A 31 7.29 -14.45 -17.61
CA GLU A 31 7.18 -13.02 -17.42
C GLU A 31 5.83 -12.56 -17.98
N HIS A 32 5.12 -11.76 -17.20
CA HIS A 32 3.82 -11.20 -17.53
C HIS A 32 3.91 -9.69 -17.45
N CYS A 33 3.83 -9.02 -18.59
CA CYS A 33 3.81 -7.56 -18.68
C CYS A 33 2.38 -7.05 -18.92
N GLY A 34 2.03 -5.91 -18.34
CA GLY A 34 0.73 -5.29 -18.55
C GLY A 34 0.55 -3.97 -17.84
N ARG A 35 -0.71 -3.52 -17.80
CA ARG A 35 -1.14 -2.37 -17.00
C ARG A 35 -2.28 -2.77 -16.07
N THR A 36 -2.32 -2.17 -14.89
CA THR A 36 -3.41 -2.40 -13.93
C THR A 36 -4.73 -1.87 -14.46
N ALA A 37 -5.82 -2.50 -14.05
CA ALA A 37 -7.17 -2.04 -14.35
C ALA A 37 -7.51 -0.75 -13.58
N ALA A 38 -8.70 -0.18 -13.84
CA ALA A 38 -9.15 1.07 -13.21
C ALA A 38 -9.28 0.97 -11.68
N ASP A 39 -9.49 -0.24 -11.15
CA ASP A 39 -9.53 -0.56 -9.73
C ASP A 39 -8.15 -0.94 -9.16
N GLY A 40 -7.07 -0.76 -9.94
CA GLY A 40 -5.71 -1.10 -9.55
C GLY A 40 -5.42 -2.60 -9.59
N SER A 41 -6.34 -3.43 -10.07
CA SER A 41 -6.19 -4.88 -10.08
C SER A 41 -5.37 -5.39 -11.28
N LEU A 42 -4.70 -6.52 -11.07
CA LEU A 42 -4.08 -7.33 -12.12
C LEU A 42 -4.26 -8.82 -11.81
N SER A 43 -4.49 -9.63 -12.85
CA SER A 43 -4.72 -11.07 -12.71
C SER A 43 -3.94 -11.85 -13.75
N HIS A 44 -3.19 -12.87 -13.33
CA HIS A 44 -2.46 -13.77 -14.22
C HIS A 44 -2.54 -15.22 -13.77
N GLU A 45 -2.57 -16.13 -14.74
CA GLU A 45 -2.28 -17.53 -14.47
C GLU A 45 -0.77 -17.71 -14.37
N VAL A 46 -0.29 -18.09 -13.19
CA VAL A 46 1.12 -18.28 -12.89
C VAL A 46 1.40 -19.76 -12.62
N PRO A 47 2.62 -20.25 -12.91
CA PRO A 47 3.02 -21.56 -12.46
C PRO A 47 2.95 -21.61 -10.92
N GLY A 48 2.58 -22.76 -10.35
CA GLY A 48 2.50 -22.98 -8.89
C GLY A 48 3.86 -23.02 -8.19
N LEU A 49 4.73 -22.04 -8.47
CA LEU A 49 6.00 -21.80 -7.79
C LEU A 49 5.77 -21.00 -6.51
N ALA A 50 6.67 -21.15 -5.55
CA ALA A 50 6.54 -20.53 -4.23
C ALA A 50 7.00 -19.06 -4.19
N ALA A 51 7.63 -18.55 -5.25
CA ALA A 51 8.18 -17.20 -5.28
C ALA A 51 8.04 -16.55 -6.65
N GLY A 52 7.96 -15.22 -6.65
CA GLY A 52 7.98 -14.38 -7.83
C GLY A 52 8.48 -12.98 -7.50
N GLU A 53 8.59 -12.14 -8.52
CA GLU A 53 8.91 -10.72 -8.38
C GLU A 53 7.88 -9.91 -9.16
N LEU A 54 7.38 -8.85 -8.54
CA LEU A 54 6.54 -7.85 -9.19
C LEU A 54 7.29 -6.53 -9.24
N LEU A 55 7.49 -6.02 -10.46
CA LEU A 55 8.07 -4.72 -10.72
C LEU A 55 7.00 -3.78 -11.24
N VAL A 56 6.82 -2.63 -10.61
CA VAL A 56 5.79 -1.65 -10.97
C VAL A 56 6.41 -0.30 -11.21
N LYS A 57 6.03 0.34 -12.30
CA LYS A 57 6.49 1.67 -12.67
C LYS A 57 5.41 2.68 -12.29
N LEU A 58 5.60 3.35 -11.16
CA LEU A 58 4.69 4.40 -10.72
C LEU A 58 5.00 5.69 -11.47
N SER A 59 3.96 6.22 -12.13
CA SER A 59 3.97 7.54 -12.73
C SER A 59 4.07 8.62 -11.65
N LYS A 60 4.66 9.77 -12.01
CA LYS A 60 4.78 10.94 -11.14
C LYS A 60 3.42 11.29 -10.49
N PRO A 61 3.33 11.44 -9.16
CA PRO A 61 2.13 11.94 -8.51
C PRO A 61 1.77 13.32 -9.08
N PRO A 62 0.48 13.65 -9.27
CA PRO A 62 0.09 15.00 -9.72
C PRO A 62 0.71 16.02 -8.77
N ALA A 63 1.40 17.02 -9.34
CA ALA A 63 2.06 18.04 -8.53
C ALA A 63 1.04 18.66 -7.57
N PRO A 64 1.39 18.87 -6.29
CA PRO A 64 0.48 19.57 -5.39
C PRO A 64 0.16 20.94 -6.01
N PRO A 65 -1.11 21.40 -5.93
CA PRO A 65 -1.48 22.70 -6.47
C PRO A 65 -0.55 23.77 -5.87
N PRO A 66 -0.08 24.75 -6.66
CA PRO A 66 0.77 25.80 -6.14
C PRO A 66 0.07 26.46 -4.96
N ARG A 67 0.70 26.46 -3.79
CA ARG A 67 0.20 27.23 -2.65
C ARG A 67 0.15 28.68 -3.12
N ARG A 68 -1.06 29.23 -3.24
CA ARG A 68 -1.28 30.62 -3.63
C ARG A 68 -0.76 31.47 -2.47
N SER A 69 0.45 32.02 -2.62
CA SER A 69 1.00 32.99 -1.69
C SER A 69 0.04 34.19 -1.66
N ALA A 70 -0.58 34.43 -0.51
CA ALA A 70 -1.45 35.59 -0.31
C ALA A 70 -0.57 36.85 -0.33
N PRO A 71 -0.90 37.89 -1.11
CA PRO A 71 -0.12 39.13 -1.10
C PRO A 71 -0.27 39.81 0.27
N HIS A 72 0.83 39.92 1.02
CA HIS A 72 0.88 40.74 2.23
C HIS A 72 1.13 42.19 1.82
N ALA A 73 0.13 43.05 2.02
CA ALA A 73 0.28 44.48 1.80
C ALA A 73 1.11 45.09 2.94
N THR A 74 2.35 45.49 2.66
CA THR A 74 3.19 46.27 3.59
C THR A 74 2.81 47.75 3.52
N ALA A 75 2.21 48.27 4.59
CA ALA A 75 2.12 49.71 4.81
C ALA A 75 3.52 50.27 5.13
N LYS A 76 4.00 51.22 4.33
CA LYS A 76 5.30 51.89 4.55
C LYS A 76 5.25 52.77 5.80
N GLY A 77 6.19 52.60 6.75
CA GLY A 77 6.51 53.65 7.73
C GLY A 77 6.85 53.26 9.16
N THR A 78 6.74 51.99 9.57
CA THR A 78 7.04 51.58 10.97
C THR A 78 8.31 50.73 11.02
N PRO A 79 9.29 51.01 11.90
CA PRO A 79 10.45 50.14 12.06
C PRO A 79 9.99 48.74 12.50
N PRO A 80 10.51 47.66 11.89
CA PRO A 80 10.03 46.32 12.15
C PRO A 80 10.31 45.93 13.62
N PRO A 81 9.33 45.37 14.36
CA PRO A 81 9.58 44.85 15.69
C PRO A 81 10.58 43.70 15.62
N TYR A 82 11.50 43.64 16.60
CA TYR A 82 12.44 42.53 16.72
C TYR A 82 11.77 41.35 17.45
N PRO A 83 12.02 40.10 17.02
CA PRO A 83 12.84 39.69 15.88
C PRO A 83 12.15 40.00 14.54
N PRO A 84 12.93 40.23 13.46
CA PRO A 84 12.39 40.50 12.13
C PRO A 84 11.39 39.41 11.71
N ALA A 85 10.35 39.82 10.99
CA ALA A 85 9.39 38.88 10.40
C ALA A 85 10.14 37.98 9.40
N VAL A 86 10.02 36.67 9.60
CA VAL A 86 10.58 35.67 8.69
C VAL A 86 9.80 35.74 7.37
N THR A 87 10.46 36.12 6.28
CA THR A 87 9.89 36.22 4.94
C THR A 87 10.37 35.08 4.04
N ASP A 88 9.63 34.78 2.97
CA ASP A 88 10.03 33.74 2.00
C ASP A 88 11.39 34.06 1.34
N GLU A 89 11.79 35.35 1.29
CA GLU A 89 13.09 35.77 0.76
C GLU A 89 14.27 35.39 1.67
N ASP A 90 14.02 35.16 2.97
CA ASP A 90 15.04 34.74 3.94
C ASP A 90 15.45 33.26 3.77
N PHE A 91 14.72 32.51 2.93
CA PHE A 91 15.03 31.14 2.56
C PHE A 91 15.35 31.07 1.05
N PRO A 92 16.55 31.53 0.62
CA PRO A 92 16.97 31.49 -0.78
C PRO A 92 17.27 30.07 -1.28
N ASP A 93 17.07 29.04 -0.44
CA ASP A 93 17.14 27.65 -0.86
C ASP A 93 16.09 27.49 -1.95
N ALA A 94 16.56 27.41 -3.20
CA ALA A 94 15.72 27.21 -4.36
C ALA A 94 14.80 26.04 -4.02
N THR A 95 13.50 26.31 -3.90
CA THR A 95 12.50 25.24 -3.69
C THR A 95 12.90 24.16 -4.66
N PRO A 96 13.37 22.97 -4.20
CA PRO A 96 13.80 21.96 -5.12
C PRO A 96 12.57 21.75 -5.99
N ALA A 97 12.68 22.07 -7.28
CA ALA A 97 11.64 21.72 -8.22
C ALA A 97 11.52 20.22 -8.02
N ALA A 98 10.49 19.80 -7.27
CA ALA A 98 10.29 18.43 -6.86
C ALA A 98 9.89 17.69 -8.13
N ALA A 99 10.89 17.44 -8.96
CA ALA A 99 10.86 16.52 -10.06
C ALA A 99 10.92 15.15 -9.40
N SER A 100 9.78 14.73 -8.86
CA SER A 100 9.56 13.33 -8.52
C SER A 100 9.71 12.55 -9.81
N GLU A 101 10.88 11.92 -9.97
CA GLU A 101 11.20 11.01 -11.06
C GLU A 101 10.27 9.80 -10.98
N PRO A 102 9.98 9.12 -12.12
CA PRO A 102 9.22 7.87 -12.09
C PRO A 102 9.91 6.86 -11.18
N VAL A 103 9.17 6.36 -10.19
CA VAL A 103 9.69 5.39 -9.22
C VAL A 103 9.36 3.98 -9.70
N THR A 104 10.39 3.14 -9.77
CA THR A 104 10.21 1.71 -10.00
C THR A 104 10.22 0.97 -8.67
N LEU A 105 9.07 0.42 -8.29
CA LEU A 105 8.93 -0.42 -7.12
C LEU A 105 9.21 -1.88 -7.49
N ARG A 106 9.90 -2.59 -6.61
CA ARG A 106 10.22 -4.01 -6.73
C ARG A 106 9.71 -4.75 -5.50
N TRP A 107 8.93 -5.79 -5.71
CA TRP A 107 8.34 -6.59 -4.64
C TRP A 107 8.67 -8.06 -4.85
N ALA A 108 9.32 -8.67 -3.86
CA ALA A 108 9.49 -10.11 -3.80
C ALA A 108 8.20 -10.75 -3.29
N LEU A 109 7.52 -11.50 -4.16
CA LEU A 109 6.27 -12.19 -3.85
C LEU A 109 6.56 -13.58 -3.25
N GLN A 110 5.88 -13.90 -2.16
CA GLN A 110 5.85 -15.25 -1.58
C GLN A 110 4.52 -15.90 -1.96
N LEU A 111 4.54 -16.75 -2.98
CA LEU A 111 3.36 -17.38 -3.60
C LEU A 111 3.07 -18.79 -3.04
N GLN A 112 3.70 -19.13 -1.92
CA GLN A 112 3.52 -20.40 -1.22
C GLN A 112 2.08 -20.61 -0.76
N SER A 113 1.67 -21.87 -0.67
CA SER A 113 0.35 -22.20 -0.16
C SER A 113 0.27 -21.83 1.32
N LEU A 114 -0.69 -20.97 1.67
CA LEU A 114 -0.98 -20.66 3.06
C LEU A 114 -1.65 -21.85 3.75
N PRO A 115 -1.49 -22.02 5.08
CA PRO A 115 -2.22 -23.01 5.83
C PRO A 115 -3.74 -22.76 5.71
N GLY A 116 -4.50 -23.85 5.75
CA GLY A 116 -5.95 -23.78 5.85
C GLY A 116 -6.38 -23.39 7.25
N PHE A 117 -7.56 -22.76 7.37
CA PHE A 117 -8.12 -22.41 8.67
C PHE A 117 -8.37 -23.64 9.57
N GLU A 118 -8.66 -24.81 8.98
CA GLU A 118 -8.82 -26.08 9.69
C GLU A 118 -7.50 -26.60 10.29
N SER A 119 -6.36 -26.32 9.65
CA SER A 119 -5.06 -26.80 10.11
C SER A 119 -4.44 -25.89 11.17
N ASP A 120 -4.55 -24.58 10.99
CA ASP A 120 -4.00 -23.57 11.90
C ASP A 120 -4.71 -22.24 11.64
N ALA A 121 -5.81 -22.00 12.35
CA ALA A 121 -6.64 -20.80 12.17
C ALA A 121 -5.87 -19.51 12.47
N LEU A 122 -4.97 -19.52 13.46
CA LEU A 122 -4.19 -18.35 13.84
C LEU A 122 -3.23 -17.98 12.72
N ARG A 123 -2.40 -18.95 12.27
CA ARG A 123 -1.44 -18.71 11.20
C ARG A 123 -2.14 -18.40 9.88
N ALA A 124 -3.23 -19.10 9.56
CA ALA A 124 -4.02 -18.88 8.36
C ALA A 124 -4.57 -17.46 8.27
N ALA A 125 -5.08 -16.92 9.37
CA ALA A 125 -5.59 -15.56 9.44
C ALA A 125 -4.47 -14.52 9.40
N GLN A 126 -3.39 -14.75 10.14
CA GLN A 126 -2.22 -13.86 10.20
C GLN A 126 -1.59 -13.66 8.81
N GLU A 127 -1.30 -14.74 8.08
CA GLU A 127 -0.68 -14.63 6.75
C GLU A 127 -1.61 -13.93 5.74
N ARG A 128 -2.92 -14.18 5.80
CA ARG A 128 -3.90 -13.51 4.93
C ARG A 128 -4.04 -12.02 5.25
N LEU A 129 -4.08 -11.66 6.53
CA LEU A 129 -4.04 -10.25 6.96
C LEU A 129 -2.78 -9.55 6.46
N HIS A 130 -1.63 -10.21 6.58
CA HIS A 130 -0.36 -9.68 6.09
C HIS A 130 -0.41 -9.42 4.57
N ASN A 131 -0.92 -10.40 3.81
CA ASN A 131 -1.06 -10.27 2.35
C ASN A 131 -2.03 -9.16 1.94
N LEU A 132 -3.05 -8.87 2.76
CA LEU A 132 -3.98 -7.76 2.56
C LEU A 132 -3.44 -6.40 3.06
N GLY A 133 -2.18 -6.34 3.49
CA GLY A 133 -1.52 -5.10 3.92
C GLY A 133 -1.71 -4.74 5.39
N TYR A 134 -2.29 -5.62 6.21
CA TYR A 134 -2.36 -5.42 7.66
C TYR A 134 -1.08 -5.94 8.30
N ALA A 135 -0.21 -5.03 8.74
CA ALA A 135 1.06 -5.37 9.32
C ALA A 135 0.89 -6.18 10.63
N ILE A 136 1.54 -7.34 10.69
CA ILE A 136 1.59 -8.22 11.85
C ILE A 136 3.06 -8.48 12.20
N GLU A 137 3.72 -7.44 12.72
CA GLU A 137 5.14 -7.50 13.04
C GLU A 137 5.41 -8.49 14.18
N GLY A 138 6.37 -9.39 14.00
CA GLY A 138 6.96 -10.22 15.06
C GLY A 138 6.09 -11.34 15.64
N GLU A 139 4.82 -11.45 15.28
CA GLU A 139 3.84 -12.32 15.96
C GLU A 139 3.38 -13.55 15.15
N ARG A 140 4.12 -13.94 14.12
CA ARG A 140 3.77 -15.10 13.27
C ARG A 140 3.76 -16.40 14.09
N GLY A 141 2.58 -16.82 14.54
CA GLY A 141 2.37 -18.00 15.41
C GLY A 141 2.05 -17.69 16.89
N SER A 142 1.81 -16.43 17.27
CA SER A 142 1.32 -16.08 18.61
C SER A 142 0.30 -14.93 18.56
N PRO A 143 -0.83 -15.00 19.28
CA PRO A 143 -1.82 -13.95 19.28
C PRO A 143 -1.39 -12.79 20.20
N GLY A 144 -0.61 -11.84 19.68
CA GLY A 144 -0.19 -10.67 20.42
C GLY A 144 -0.99 -9.40 20.09
N ALA A 145 -0.43 -8.25 20.45
CA ALA A 145 -1.08 -6.95 20.34
C ALA A 145 -1.16 -6.46 18.88
N SER A 146 -0.15 -6.78 18.06
CA SER A 146 -0.13 -6.43 16.64
C SER A 146 -1.22 -7.18 15.90
N THR A 147 -1.38 -8.48 16.17
CA THR A 147 -2.44 -9.30 15.56
C THR A 147 -3.84 -8.77 15.90
N LYS A 148 -4.11 -8.44 17.17
CA LYS A 148 -5.42 -7.88 17.58
C LYS A 148 -5.69 -6.53 16.93
N SER A 149 -4.68 -5.67 16.83
CA SER A 149 -4.79 -4.37 16.17
C SER A 149 -5.07 -4.52 14.67
N ALA A 150 -4.40 -5.46 14.00
CA ALA A 150 -4.64 -5.80 12.60
C ALA A 150 -6.08 -6.32 12.38
N VAL A 151 -6.57 -7.20 13.27
CA VAL A 151 -7.95 -7.71 13.21
C VAL A 151 -8.97 -6.59 13.37
N ARG A 152 -8.79 -5.68 14.35
CA ARG A 152 -9.71 -4.55 14.53
C ARG A 152 -9.68 -3.59 13.34
N ALA A 153 -8.50 -3.31 12.80
CA ALA A 153 -8.36 -2.50 11.60
C ALA A 153 -9.10 -3.12 10.41
N PHE A 154 -8.97 -4.45 10.23
CA PHE A 154 -9.71 -5.20 9.22
C PHE A 154 -11.22 -5.12 9.45
N GLN A 155 -11.68 -5.38 10.67
CA GLN A 155 -13.10 -5.32 11.02
C GLN A 155 -13.69 -3.95 10.72
N ARG A 156 -13.03 -2.89 11.17
CA ARG A 156 -13.43 -1.51 10.92
C ARG A 156 -13.51 -1.20 9.43
N ARG A 157 -12.52 -1.63 8.64
CA ARG A 157 -12.47 -1.39 7.19
C ARG A 157 -13.63 -2.09 6.46
N HIS A 158 -13.99 -3.29 6.89
CA HIS A 158 -15.02 -4.11 6.25
C HIS A 158 -16.41 -3.98 6.91
N GLY A 159 -16.61 -2.98 7.79
CA GLY A 159 -17.90 -2.74 8.44
C GLY A 159 -18.34 -3.85 9.39
N LEU A 160 -17.39 -4.63 9.91
CA LEU A 160 -17.62 -5.70 10.89
C LEU A 160 -17.52 -5.16 12.32
N PRO A 161 -18.14 -5.81 13.30
CA PRO A 161 -17.95 -5.47 14.71
C PRO A 161 -16.47 -5.55 15.12
N GLU A 162 -15.91 -4.49 15.72
CA GLU A 162 -14.50 -4.38 16.13
C GLU A 162 -14.15 -5.23 17.38
N THR A 163 -14.51 -6.51 17.40
CA THR A 163 -14.26 -7.42 18.51
C THR A 163 -12.77 -7.69 18.74
N GLY A 164 -11.94 -7.60 17.69
CA GLY A 164 -10.54 -8.01 17.68
C GLY A 164 -10.34 -9.52 17.68
N GLN A 165 -11.37 -10.32 17.41
CA GLN A 165 -11.29 -11.79 17.36
C GLN A 165 -11.07 -12.30 15.94
N LEU A 166 -10.13 -13.23 15.77
CA LEU A 166 -9.80 -13.84 14.47
C LEU A 166 -10.96 -14.65 13.88
N ALA A 167 -11.76 -15.31 14.73
CA ALA A 167 -12.90 -16.10 14.30
C ALA A 167 -13.92 -15.25 13.50
N ASP A 168 -14.13 -14.01 13.93
CA ASP A 168 -15.12 -13.08 13.36
C ASP A 168 -14.72 -12.55 11.98
N ILE A 169 -13.45 -12.70 11.58
CA ILE A 169 -12.94 -12.24 10.28
C ILE A 169 -12.61 -13.36 9.29
N SER A 170 -12.61 -14.62 9.76
CA SER A 170 -12.16 -15.78 8.98
C SER A 170 -12.88 -15.92 7.63
N ARG A 171 -14.22 -15.86 7.63
CA ARG A 171 -15.04 -15.95 6.43
C ARG A 171 -14.74 -14.83 5.44
N GLU A 172 -14.60 -13.61 5.92
CA GLU A 172 -14.37 -12.44 5.07
C GLU A 172 -12.93 -12.42 4.52
N LEU A 173 -11.94 -12.86 5.31
CA LEU A 173 -10.58 -13.08 4.83
C LEU A 173 -10.53 -14.09 3.68
N ILE A 174 -11.21 -15.23 3.82
CA ILE A 174 -11.28 -16.23 2.75
C ILE A 174 -11.92 -15.61 1.50
N ARG A 175 -13.03 -14.87 1.67
CA ARG A 175 -13.73 -14.24 0.55
C ARG A 175 -12.88 -13.20 -0.19
N LEU A 176 -12.02 -12.47 0.51
CA LEU A 176 -11.20 -11.40 -0.09
C LEU A 176 -9.86 -11.90 -0.64
N HIS A 177 -9.26 -12.91 -0.01
CA HIS A 177 -7.92 -13.38 -0.37
C HIS A 177 -7.94 -14.66 -1.21
N ASP A 178 -8.86 -15.59 -0.95
CA ASP A 178 -8.88 -16.92 -1.58
C ASP A 178 -9.86 -17.02 -2.78
N ALA A 179 -10.50 -15.90 -3.16
CA ALA A 179 -11.49 -15.83 -4.25
C ALA A 179 -10.89 -15.68 -5.67
#